data_AF-A0A2A4EBZ4-F1
#
_entry.id   AF-A0A2A4EBZ4-F1
#
_cell.length_a   1.000
_cell.length_b   1.000
_cell.length_c   1.000
_cell.angle_alpha   90.00
_cell.angle_beta   90.00
_cell.angle_gamma   90.00
#
_symmetry.space_group_name_H-M   'P 1'
#
loop_
_entity.id
_entity.type
_entity.pdbx_description
1 polymer ?
#
loop_
_entity_poly.entity_id
_entity_poly.type
_entity_poly.pdbx_seq_one_letter_code
_entity_poly.pdbx_strand_id
1 'polypeptide(L)' 'MGLFQQRPEEEEKQWALPSEPLERGASDVLDTAPELDPLSIGIGAETGGSVSSIVFPVAPPVPSTEATGNREPDPED' A
#
# COMPACT_ATOMS: atom_id res chain seq x y z
N MET A 1 -33.26 -4.03 53.79
CA MET A 1 -32.61 -3.38 52.63
C MET A 1 -31.22 -3.96 52.54
N GLY A 2 -30.97 -4.85 51.58
CA GLY A 2 -29.79 -5.71 51.56
C GLY A 2 -28.49 -4.91 51.38
N LEU A 3 -27.50 -5.17 52.24
CA LEU A 3 -26.13 -4.71 52.08
C LEU A 3 -25.44 -5.57 51.02
N PHE A 4 -25.56 -5.19 49.76
CA PHE A 4 -24.71 -5.74 48.71
C PHE A 4 -23.39 -4.96 48.73
N GLN A 5 -22.33 -5.59 49.22
CA GLN A 5 -20.97 -5.06 49.13
C GLN A 5 -20.35 -5.55 47.82
N GLN A 6 -19.99 -4.62 46.94
CA GLN A 6 -19.26 -4.93 45.71
C GLN A 6 -17.89 -5.52 46.08
N ARG A 7 -17.55 -6.70 45.53
CA ARG A 7 -16.19 -7.25 45.68
C ARG A 7 -15.22 -6.29 44.96
N PRO A 8 -13.99 -6.11 45.49
CA PRO A 8 -12.96 -5.36 44.78
C PRO A 8 -12.82 -5.96 43.39
N GLU A 9 -12.77 -5.10 42.38
CA GLU A 9 -12.73 -5.49 40.98
C GLU A 9 -11.57 -6.48 40.82
N GLU A 10 -11.87 -7.70 40.35
CA GLU A 10 -10.81 -8.64 39.97
C GLU A 10 -10.09 -7.97 38.83
N GLU A 11 -8.89 -7.46 39.10
CA GLU A 11 -7.98 -6.90 38.13
C GLU A 11 -7.91 -7.92 37.00
N GLU A 12 -8.56 -7.62 35.88
CA GLU A 12 -8.62 -8.51 34.73
C GLU A 12 -7.17 -8.77 34.36
N LYS A 13 -6.66 -9.94 34.73
CA LYS A 13 -5.35 -10.40 34.29
C LYS A 13 -5.47 -10.52 32.80
N GLN A 14 -5.16 -9.42 32.10
CA GLN A 14 -4.78 -9.36 30.71
C GLN A 14 -3.91 -10.59 30.52
N TRP A 15 -4.45 -11.57 29.80
CA TRP A 15 -3.86 -12.88 29.65
C TRP A 15 -2.41 -12.68 29.23
N ALA A 16 -1.48 -12.87 30.18
CA ALA A 16 -0.07 -12.79 29.92
C ALA A 16 0.30 -14.09 29.22
N LEU A 17 -0.10 -14.19 27.95
CA LEU A 17 0.42 -15.20 27.06
C LEU A 17 1.95 -15.05 27.12
N PRO A 18 2.70 -16.15 27.29
CA PRO A 18 4.14 -16.09 27.17
C PRO A 18 4.46 -15.75 25.72
N SER A 19 4.51 -14.46 25.41
CA SER A 19 4.96 -13.96 24.12
C SER A 19 6.44 -14.30 24.02
N GLU A 20 6.79 -15.09 23.02
CA GLU A 20 8.18 -15.22 22.59
C GLU A 20 8.77 -13.81 22.38
N PRO A 21 10.05 -13.56 22.72
CA PRO A 21 10.67 -12.28 22.46
C PRO A 21 10.46 -11.91 21.00
N LEU A 22 10.01 -10.68 20.74
CA LEU A 22 9.80 -10.21 19.38
C LEU A 22 11.18 -10.02 18.70
N GLU A 23 11.71 -11.09 18.12
CA GLU A 23 12.90 -11.05 17.28
C GLU A 23 12.55 -10.32 15.98
N ARG A 24 12.76 -8.99 15.97
CA ARG A 24 12.67 -8.19 14.75
C ARG A 24 13.98 -8.32 14.00
N GLY A 25 13.94 -9.00 12.85
CA GLY A 25 15.10 -9.08 11.96
C GLY A 25 15.38 -7.73 11.30
N ALA A 26 16.58 -7.58 10.73
CA ALA A 26 16.91 -6.39 9.93
C ALA A 26 15.96 -6.21 8.73
N SER A 27 15.31 -7.29 8.28
CA SER A 27 14.28 -7.26 7.24
C SER A 27 12.93 -6.71 7.69
N ASP A 28 12.66 -6.70 9.00
CA ASP A 28 11.40 -6.21 9.59
C ASP A 28 11.47 -4.71 9.94
N VAL A 29 12.65 -4.10 9.85
CA VAL A 29 12.88 -2.70 10.19
C VAL A 29 13.30 -1.96 8.94
N LEU A 30 12.50 -0.98 8.53
CA LEU A 30 12.89 -0.05 7.47
C LEU A 30 14.11 0.75 7.92
N ASP A 31 15.06 0.93 7.00
CA ASP A 31 16.22 1.78 7.23
C ASP A 31 15.81 3.21 7.58
N THR A 32 16.70 3.91 8.29
CA THR A 32 16.48 5.30 8.69
C THR A 32 16.15 6.14 7.47
N ALA A 33 15.01 6.82 7.53
CA ALA A 33 14.61 7.74 6.47
C ALA A 33 15.65 8.86 6.35
N PRO A 34 16.00 9.28 5.11
CA PRO A 34 16.90 10.40 4.92
C PRO A 34 16.31 11.68 5.55
N GLU A 35 17.16 12.51 6.12
CA GLU A 35 16.74 13.80 6.68
C GLU A 35 16.28 14.71 5.54
N LEU A 36 14.97 14.82 5.37
CA LEU A 36 14.33 15.76 4.46
C LEU A 36 13.96 17.03 5.25
N ASP A 37 14.49 18.17 4.83
CA ASP A 37 14.08 19.47 5.38
C ASP A 37 12.59 19.73 5.05
N PRO A 38 11.72 19.92 6.05
CA PRO A 38 10.28 20.13 5.82
C PRO A 38 9.98 21.39 5.01
N LEU A 39 10.87 22.39 5.01
CA LEU A 39 10.72 23.61 4.19
C LEU A 39 11.14 23.38 2.73
N SER A 40 11.91 22.32 2.46
CA SER A 40 12.26 21.91 1.11
C SER A 40 11.12 21.18 0.40
N ILE A 41 10.14 20.65 1.16
CA ILE A 41 8.91 20.05 0.62
C ILE A 41 7.94 21.17 0.26
N GLY A 42 7.99 21.63 -0.99
CA GLY A 42 7.02 22.56 -1.58
C GLY A 42 7.61 23.89 -2.05
N ILE A 43 8.56 24.48 -1.30
CA ILE A 43 9.16 25.79 -1.64
C ILE A 43 10.45 25.65 -2.48
N GLY A 44 11.17 24.54 -2.32
CA GLY A 44 12.40 24.23 -3.07
C GLY A 44 12.16 23.54 -4.42
N ALA A 45 10.95 23.00 -4.65
CA ALA A 45 10.63 22.26 -5.88
C ALA A 45 10.67 23.15 -7.14
N GLU A 46 10.41 24.46 -6.98
CA GLU A 46 10.40 25.43 -8.07
C GLU A 46 11.74 26.15 -8.27
N THR A 47 12.63 26.15 -7.27
CA THR A 47 13.89 26.92 -7.30
C THR A 47 15.18 26.08 -7.28
N GLY A 48 15.11 24.75 -7.11
CA GLY A 48 16.32 23.91 -7.18
C GLY A 48 16.15 22.40 -6.96
N GLY A 49 14.94 21.92 -6.65
CA GLY A 49 14.65 20.49 -6.53
C GLY A 49 14.59 19.82 -7.91
N SER A 50 15.41 18.80 -8.11
CA SER A 50 15.46 18.02 -9.35
C SER A 50 14.09 17.40 -9.66
N VAL A 51 13.35 17.99 -10.60
CA VAL A 51 12.14 17.41 -11.18
C VAL A 51 12.54 16.13 -11.91
N SER A 52 12.31 14.98 -11.28
CA SER A 52 12.55 13.67 -11.89
C SER A 52 11.33 13.25 -12.71
N SER A 53 11.38 13.48 -14.03
CA SER A 53 10.37 12.99 -14.97
C SER A 53 10.73 11.58 -15.44
N ILE A 54 9.88 10.61 -15.15
CA ILE A 54 10.05 9.21 -15.58
C ILE A 54 9.21 8.99 -16.83
N VAL A 55 9.86 8.66 -17.95
CA VAL A 55 9.18 8.35 -19.23
C VAL A 55 9.02 6.83 -19.35
N PHE A 56 7.77 6.37 -19.44
CA PHE A 56 7.48 4.98 -19.76
C PHE A 56 7.35 4.81 -21.28
N PRO A 57 8.08 3.87 -21.90
CA PRO A 57 7.91 3.57 -23.32
C PRO A 57 6.51 3.00 -23.55
N VAL A 58 5.73 3.68 -24.40
CA VAL A 58 4.43 3.18 -24.87
C VAL A 58 4.68 2.26 -26.06
N ALA A 59 4.16 1.05 -26.01
CA ALA A 59 4.20 0.13 -27.14
C ALA A 59 3.44 0.74 -28.34
N PRO A 60 3.93 0.59 -29.58
CA PRO A 60 3.22 1.07 -30.75
C PRO A 60 1.84 0.42 -30.86
N PRO A 61 0.83 1.13 -31.39
CA PRO A 61 -0.50 0.56 -31.59
C PRO A 61 -0.39 -0.68 -32.48
N VAL A 62 -1.10 -1.74 -32.10
CA VAL A 62 -1.20 -2.94 -32.94
C VAL A 62 -1.88 -2.57 -34.26
N PRO A 63 -1.41 -3.10 -35.40
CA PRO A 63 -2.10 -2.91 -36.68
C PRO A 63 -3.54 -3.43 -36.55
N SER A 64 -4.49 -2.75 -37.17
CA SER A 64 -5.88 -3.19 -37.26
C SER A 64 -5.91 -4.57 -37.91
N THR A 65 -6.06 -5.61 -37.09
CA THR A 65 -6.41 -6.94 -37.58
C THR A 65 -7.87 -6.90 -37.99
N GLU A 66 -8.15 -7.20 -39.25
CA GLU A 66 -9.49 -7.53 -39.69
C GLU A 66 -9.97 -8.70 -38.82
N ALA A 67 -11.04 -8.51 -38.05
CA ALA A 67 -11.65 -9.60 -37.34
C ALA A 67 -12.12 -10.61 -38.38
N THR A 68 -11.47 -11.77 -38.48
CA THR A 68 -12.05 -12.95 -39.13
C THR A 68 -13.17 -13.48 -38.22
N GLY A 69 -14.19 -12.66 -38.00
CA GLY A 69 -15.45 -13.09 -37.43
C GLY A 69 -16.11 -13.99 -38.46
N ASN A 70 -16.58 -15.15 -37.99
CA ASN A 70 -17.38 -16.12 -38.75
C ASN A 70 -18.34 -15.42 -39.72
N ARG A 71 -17.96 -15.31 -41.00
CA ARG A 71 -18.88 -14.87 -42.04
C ARG A 71 -19.78 -16.06 -42.34
N GLU A 72 -21.06 -15.94 -42.03
CA GLU A 72 -22.08 -16.87 -42.52
C GLU A 72 -22.09 -16.80 -44.06
N PRO A 73 -22.12 -17.93 -44.78
CA PRO A 73 -22.09 -17.89 -46.24
C PRO A 73 -23.33 -17.15 -46.78
N ASP A 74 -23.14 -16.34 -47.82
CA ASP A 74 -24.24 -15.69 -48.52
C ASP A 74 -25.19 -16.76 -49.08
N PRO A 75 -26.53 -16.59 -48.97
CA PRO A 75 -27.46 -17.48 -49.64
C PRO A 75 -27.29 -17.35 -51.15
N GLU A 76 -27.02 -18.49 -51.78
CA GLU A 76 -26.92 -18.62 -53.24
C GLU A 76 -28.33 -18.42 -53.83
N ASP A 77 -28.42 -17.51 -54.83
CA ASP A 77 -29.60 -16.99 -55.57
C ASP A 77 -30.99 -17.64 -55.34
#